data_AF-A0A1G9ZDV8-F1
#
_entry.id   AF-A0A1G9ZDV8-F1
#
_cell.length_a   1.000
_cell.length_b   1.000
_cell.length_c   1.000
_cell.angle_alpha   90.00
_cell.angle_beta   90.00
_cell.angle_gamma   90.00
#
_symmetry.space_group_name_H-M   'P 1'
#
loop_
_entity.id
_entity.type
_entity.pdbx_description
1 polymer ?
#
loop_
_entity_poly.entity_id
_entity_poly.type
_entity_poly.pdbx_seq_one_letter_code
_entity_poly.pdbx_strand_id
1 'polypeptide(L)'
;MSPTRRTFLRVGSLATVALVAGCTAGGAPTDDPTTDQPTDEPTDTATDGGLPGDDGDGSGDAGGTRPEGTGGPGLTLVGSDDAPDLPVTPSVEVTEDVATAEHPPQLRVTVTNDGDETVQVGEGRDVVFSYVTSDSGQLTLLPAGGDYPAEPDCWRLTEPIAITREYRIVTLEPGESTSQLVDVYGAPNGDGCLPVGEHRFEATYNVMRGESDEEEQARWGFSVLLE
;
A
#
# COMPACT_ATOMS: atom_id res chain seq x y z
N MET A 1 18.78 -18.21 -47.31
CA MET A 1 19.26 -16.86 -46.94
C MET A 1 18.84 -15.88 -48.01
N SER A 2 17.80 -15.11 -47.73
CA SER A 2 17.29 -14.05 -48.61
C SER A 2 17.33 -12.74 -47.83
N PRO A 3 18.10 -11.72 -48.24
CA PRO A 3 18.11 -10.43 -47.57
C PRO A 3 17.00 -9.55 -48.16
N THR A 4 15.91 -9.36 -47.43
CA THR A 4 14.86 -8.40 -47.82
C THR A 4 15.24 -7.01 -47.32
N ARG A 5 15.41 -6.11 -48.29
CA ARG A 5 15.96 -4.76 -48.16
C ARG A 5 15.02 -3.83 -47.40
N ARG A 6 15.59 -3.04 -46.48
CA ARG A 6 14.98 -1.87 -45.83
C ARG A 6 14.80 -0.74 -46.86
N THR A 7 13.57 -0.24 -47.01
CA THR A 7 13.28 0.98 -47.76
C THR A 7 12.91 2.08 -46.78
N PHE A 8 13.80 3.06 -46.66
CA PHE A 8 13.55 4.35 -46.01
C PHE A 8 12.69 5.22 -46.92
N LEU A 9 11.63 5.82 -46.38
CA LEU A 9 10.99 7.01 -46.96
C LEU A 9 11.26 8.20 -46.03
N ARG A 10 11.95 9.19 -46.61
CA ARG A 10 12.13 10.55 -46.13
C ARG A 10 10.99 11.44 -46.64
N VAL A 11 10.90 12.62 -46.03
CA VAL A 11 10.27 13.89 -46.50
C VAL A 11 8.78 14.01 -46.12
N GLY A 12 8.30 15.09 -45.49
CA GLY A 12 8.91 16.38 -45.19
C GLY A 12 8.06 17.25 -44.27
N SER A 13 8.72 18.30 -43.80
CA SER A 13 8.33 19.43 -42.96
C SER A 13 7.06 20.20 -43.35
N LEU A 14 6.39 20.80 -42.36
CA LEU A 14 6.06 22.24 -42.32
C LEU A 14 5.59 22.66 -40.91
N ALA A 15 6.09 23.82 -40.49
CA ALA A 15 5.84 24.46 -39.20
C ALA A 15 4.45 25.12 -39.12
N THR A 16 3.92 25.26 -37.90
CA THR A 16 3.10 26.43 -37.55
C THR A 16 3.10 26.65 -36.04
N VAL A 17 3.59 27.84 -35.66
CA VAL A 17 3.50 28.45 -34.33
C VAL A 17 2.11 29.05 -34.21
N ALA A 18 1.43 28.82 -33.08
CA ALA A 18 0.33 29.66 -32.61
C ALA A 18 0.46 29.86 -31.09
N LEU A 19 0.97 31.03 -30.72
CA LEU A 19 0.86 31.64 -29.40
C LEU A 19 -0.58 32.16 -29.23
N VAL A 20 -1.23 31.85 -28.09
CA VAL A 20 -2.34 32.66 -27.59
C VAL A 20 -2.11 32.96 -26.12
N ALA A 21 -2.05 34.25 -25.83
CA ALA A 21 -1.97 34.89 -24.53
C ALA A 21 -3.37 35.30 -24.04
N GLY A 22 -3.53 35.48 -22.72
CA GLY A 22 -4.68 36.12 -22.06
C GLY A 22 -5.33 35.20 -21.03
N CYS A 23 -5.59 35.56 -19.77
CA CYS A 23 -5.89 36.89 -19.22
C CYS A 23 -5.39 37.04 -17.78
N THR A 24 -4.82 38.21 -17.47
CA THR A 24 -4.67 38.77 -16.12
C THR A 24 -5.80 39.76 -15.86
N ALA A 25 -6.52 39.61 -14.73
CA ALA A 25 -7.29 40.65 -14.04
C ALA A 25 -7.71 40.06 -12.68
N GLY A 26 -7.61 40.70 -11.52
CA GLY A 26 -7.25 42.06 -11.15
C GLY A 26 -7.79 42.32 -9.73
N GLY A 27 -7.11 43.18 -8.96
CA GLY A 27 -7.72 43.85 -7.79
C GLY A 27 -7.12 43.53 -6.42
N ALA A 28 -6.15 44.33 -5.99
CA ALA A 28 -6.02 44.86 -4.62
C ALA A 28 -6.32 46.38 -4.73
N PRO A 29 -6.58 47.19 -3.66
CA PRO A 29 -6.20 46.99 -2.25
C PRO A 29 -7.20 47.54 -1.19
N THR A 30 -6.71 47.61 0.06
CA THR A 30 -7.05 48.55 1.17
C THR A 30 -8.41 48.40 1.90
N ASP A 31 -8.37 48.10 3.20
CA ASP A 31 -8.46 49.15 4.23
C ASP A 31 -8.18 48.58 5.64
N ASP A 32 -7.23 49.22 6.31
CA ASP A 32 -6.96 49.13 7.75
C ASP A 32 -7.37 50.50 8.32
N PRO A 33 -8.12 50.55 9.41
CA PRO A 33 -7.75 51.54 10.41
C PRO A 33 -7.82 50.99 11.85
N THR A 34 -6.64 51.04 12.49
CA THR A 34 -6.35 51.48 13.85
C THR A 34 -7.51 52.01 14.69
N THR A 35 -7.64 51.56 15.94
CA THR A 35 -7.76 52.45 17.12
C THR A 35 -7.30 51.74 18.40
N ASP A 36 -6.42 52.45 19.11
CA ASP A 36 -5.72 52.15 20.36
C ASP A 36 -6.56 52.06 21.65
N GLN A 37 -5.98 51.33 22.62
CA GLN A 37 -5.88 51.62 24.08
C GLN A 37 -7.07 51.32 25.05
N PRO A 38 -6.84 51.24 26.40
CA PRO A 38 -5.89 50.41 27.18
C PRO A 38 -6.53 49.85 28.50
N THR A 39 -5.69 49.35 29.42
CA THR A 39 -5.90 49.14 30.89
C THR A 39 -6.71 47.89 31.28
N ASP A 40 -6.32 47.03 32.23
CA ASP A 40 -5.56 47.20 33.48
C ASP A 40 -4.82 45.90 33.86
N GLU A 41 -3.61 46.03 34.41
CA GLU A 41 -2.99 45.01 35.28
C GLU A 41 -3.65 45.03 36.67
N PRO A 42 -3.62 43.90 37.41
CA PRO A 42 -2.93 43.98 38.68
C PRO A 42 -2.07 42.73 39.04
N THR A 43 -0.81 43.02 39.36
CA THR A 43 0.00 42.59 40.51
C THR A 43 -0.19 41.21 41.15
N ASP A 44 0.92 40.45 41.10
CA ASP A 44 1.53 39.54 42.08
C ASP A 44 0.70 38.99 43.26
N THR A 45 0.69 37.66 43.40
CA THR A 45 0.94 37.01 44.69
C THR A 45 1.57 35.64 44.48
N ALA A 46 2.84 35.52 44.87
CA ALA A 46 3.49 34.23 45.10
C ALA A 46 2.86 33.53 46.32
N THR A 47 2.56 32.24 46.21
CA THR A 47 2.42 31.38 47.38
C THR A 47 3.01 30.02 47.06
N ASP A 48 4.12 29.80 47.75
CA ASP A 48 4.81 28.56 48.03
C ASP A 48 3.86 27.45 48.52
N GLY A 49 4.05 26.25 48.02
CA GLY A 49 3.20 25.10 48.27
C GLY A 49 3.78 23.84 47.67
N GLY A 50 5.02 23.52 48.05
CA GLY A 50 5.68 22.26 47.72
C GLY A 50 4.83 21.05 48.12
N LEU A 51 4.67 20.13 47.16
CA LEU A 51 4.26 18.76 47.44
C LEU A 51 5.48 17.84 47.23
N PRO A 52 5.75 16.91 48.15
CA PRO A 52 6.90 16.02 48.11
C PRO A 52 6.76 14.98 46.99
N GLY A 53 7.92 14.54 46.49
CA GLY A 53 8.06 13.60 45.39
C GLY A 53 7.34 12.27 45.62
N ASP A 54 6.73 11.80 44.54
CA ASP A 54 6.40 10.41 44.33
C ASP A 54 7.37 9.90 43.27
N ASP A 55 8.57 9.51 43.72
CA ASP A 55 9.51 8.70 42.94
C ASP A 55 8.95 7.27 42.85
N GLY A 56 7.91 7.12 42.03
CA GLY A 56 7.44 5.84 41.53
C GLY A 56 8.26 5.45 40.31
N ASP A 57 9.45 4.90 40.53
CA ASP A 57 10.11 4.00 39.59
C ASP A 57 9.19 2.80 39.34
N GLY A 58 8.33 2.94 38.34
CA GLY A 58 7.51 1.89 37.77
C GLY A 58 8.20 1.22 36.59
N SER A 59 9.45 0.78 36.78
CA SER A 59 10.02 -0.26 35.92
C SER A 59 9.29 -1.57 36.20
N GLY A 60 8.30 -1.89 35.36
CA GLY A 60 7.74 -3.24 35.28
C GLY A 60 6.24 -3.29 35.06
N ASP A 61 5.84 -3.43 33.80
CA ASP A 61 4.70 -4.27 33.47
C ASP A 61 5.07 -5.17 32.27
N ALA A 62 5.91 -6.16 32.58
CA ALA A 62 5.93 -7.41 31.84
C ALA A 62 4.75 -8.25 32.36
N GLY A 63 3.60 -8.18 31.70
CA GLY A 63 2.39 -8.82 32.20
C GLY A 63 1.18 -8.90 31.26
N GLY A 64 1.29 -8.52 30.00
CA GLY A 64 0.20 -8.66 29.02
C GLY A 64 0.46 -9.83 28.07
N THR A 65 -0.58 -10.62 27.76
CA THR A 65 -0.57 -11.58 26.64
C THR A 65 -0.55 -10.89 25.27
N ARG A 66 -0.28 -9.58 25.22
CA ARG A 66 -0.19 -8.82 23.98
C ARG A 66 1.24 -8.99 23.46
N PRO A 67 1.44 -9.51 22.25
CA PRO A 67 2.77 -9.59 21.63
C PRO A 67 3.47 -8.23 21.67
N GLU A 68 4.80 -8.26 21.76
CA GLU A 68 5.61 -7.05 21.64
C GLU A 68 5.37 -6.43 20.26
N GLY A 69 4.98 -5.16 20.24
CA GLY A 69 4.63 -4.43 19.02
C GLY A 69 4.48 -2.94 19.29
N THR A 70 4.32 -2.12 18.24
CA THR A 70 4.20 -0.65 18.39
C THR A 70 2.87 -0.19 18.99
N GLY A 71 2.04 -1.15 19.45
CA GLY A 71 0.73 -0.90 20.03
C GLY A 71 -0.39 -0.72 19.00
N GLY A 72 -0.12 -0.98 17.72
CA GLY A 72 -1.10 -0.94 16.64
C GLY A 72 -2.19 -2.03 16.72
N PRO A 73 -3.20 -1.95 15.83
CA PRO A 73 -4.24 -2.98 15.72
C PRO A 73 -3.66 -4.32 15.27
N GLY A 74 -4.29 -5.42 15.68
CA GLY A 74 -3.99 -6.77 15.22
C GLY A 74 -4.70 -7.07 13.90
N LEU A 75 -4.02 -7.79 13.02
CA LEU A 75 -4.48 -8.20 11.70
C LEU A 75 -5.07 -9.62 11.77
N THR A 76 -6.30 -9.77 11.31
CA THR A 76 -6.95 -11.08 11.15
C THR A 76 -7.44 -11.27 9.72
N LEU A 77 -7.24 -12.45 9.14
CA LEU A 77 -7.90 -12.84 7.90
C LEU A 77 -9.34 -13.24 8.19
N VAL A 78 -10.32 -12.51 7.64
CA VAL A 78 -11.75 -12.72 7.94
C VAL A 78 -12.54 -13.35 6.79
N GLY A 79 -11.97 -13.39 5.59
CA GLY A 79 -12.57 -14.10 4.46
C GLY A 79 -11.66 -14.14 3.25
N SER A 80 -11.86 -15.16 2.41
CA SER A 80 -11.27 -15.28 1.08
C SER A 80 -12.37 -15.71 0.10
N ASP A 81 -12.25 -15.29 -1.15
CA ASP A 81 -13.15 -15.80 -2.18
C ASP A 81 -12.93 -17.30 -2.40
N ASP A 82 -13.95 -17.95 -2.95
CA ASP A 82 -13.80 -19.29 -3.51
C ASP A 82 -12.71 -19.31 -4.59
N ALA A 83 -12.00 -20.43 -4.70
CA ALA A 83 -11.01 -20.61 -5.75
C ALA A 83 -11.68 -20.45 -7.13
N PRO A 84 -11.07 -19.69 -8.05
CA PRO A 84 -11.61 -19.55 -9.40
C PRO A 84 -11.57 -20.89 -10.13
N ASP A 85 -12.45 -21.07 -11.12
CA ASP A 85 -12.50 -22.26 -11.98
C ASP A 85 -11.35 -22.25 -13.02
N LEU A 86 -10.11 -22.27 -12.51
CA LEU A 86 -8.85 -22.26 -13.23
C LEU A 86 -7.90 -23.29 -12.59
N PRO A 87 -6.84 -23.74 -13.30
CA PRO A 87 -5.90 -24.74 -12.75
C PRO A 87 -5.02 -24.20 -11.63
N VAL A 88 -5.16 -22.92 -11.24
CA VAL A 88 -4.37 -22.31 -10.18
C VAL A 88 -5.24 -21.89 -9.01
N THR A 89 -4.81 -22.25 -7.80
CA THR A 89 -5.49 -21.91 -6.56
C THR A 89 -4.66 -20.89 -5.78
N PRO A 90 -5.15 -19.65 -5.62
CA PRO A 90 -4.57 -18.70 -4.69
C PRO A 90 -4.97 -19.01 -3.24
N SER A 91 -4.09 -18.70 -2.31
CA SER A 91 -4.31 -18.79 -0.86
C SER A 91 -3.58 -17.67 -0.14
N VAL A 92 -4.07 -17.32 1.05
CA VAL A 92 -3.48 -16.29 1.90
C VAL A 92 -3.48 -16.74 3.35
N GLU A 93 -2.41 -16.43 4.06
CA GLU A 93 -2.28 -16.65 5.50
C GLU A 93 -1.65 -15.43 6.18
N VAL A 94 -2.00 -15.19 7.44
CA VAL A 94 -1.32 -14.19 8.28
C VAL A 94 -0.05 -14.80 8.83
N THR A 95 1.10 -14.15 8.59
CA THR A 95 2.39 -14.60 9.11
C THR A 95 2.82 -13.80 10.33
N GLU A 96 2.51 -12.50 10.35
CA GLU A 96 2.71 -11.62 11.49
C GLU A 96 1.44 -10.79 11.66
N ASP A 97 0.75 -10.94 12.79
CA ASP A 97 -0.55 -10.32 13.03
C ASP A 97 -0.41 -8.89 13.58
N VAL A 98 0.74 -8.51 14.13
CA VAL A 98 0.94 -7.20 14.74
C VAL A 98 2.09 -6.42 14.11
N ALA A 99 1.97 -5.09 14.13
CA ALA A 99 3.05 -4.20 13.77
C ALA A 99 4.13 -4.20 14.86
N THR A 100 5.39 -4.27 14.44
CA THR A 100 6.57 -4.08 15.30
C THR A 100 7.31 -2.80 14.90
N ALA A 101 8.38 -2.48 15.61
CA ALA A 101 9.25 -1.37 15.20
C ALA A 101 10.06 -1.69 13.92
N GLU A 102 10.14 -2.97 13.56
CA GLU A 102 10.97 -3.46 12.45
C GLU A 102 10.16 -3.71 11.18
N HIS A 103 8.89 -4.10 11.31
CA HIS A 103 8.01 -4.36 10.18
C HIS A 103 6.53 -4.13 10.51
N PRO A 104 5.68 -3.82 9.52
CA PRO A 104 4.23 -3.86 9.68
C PRO A 104 3.70 -5.31 9.82
N PRO A 105 2.38 -5.50 10.02
CA PRO A 105 1.75 -6.80 9.89
C PRO A 105 2.01 -7.40 8.51
N GLN A 106 2.05 -8.72 8.43
CA GLN A 106 2.49 -9.44 7.23
C GLN A 106 1.57 -10.59 6.87
N LEU A 107 1.37 -10.76 5.57
CA LEU A 107 0.64 -11.85 4.95
C LEU A 107 1.58 -12.65 4.06
N ARG A 108 1.34 -13.95 3.93
CA ARG A 108 1.87 -14.75 2.82
C ARG A 108 0.75 -15.03 1.83
N VAL A 109 1.00 -14.72 0.57
CA VAL A 109 0.15 -15.14 -0.55
C VAL A 109 0.85 -16.22 -1.34
N THR A 110 0.16 -17.31 -1.60
CA THR A 110 0.67 -18.47 -2.33
C THR A 110 -0.27 -18.81 -3.48
N VAL A 111 0.29 -19.06 -4.66
CA VAL A 111 -0.45 -19.51 -5.83
C VAL A 111 0.12 -20.85 -6.25
N THR A 112 -0.73 -21.86 -6.29
CA THR A 112 -0.39 -23.25 -6.61
C THR A 112 -1.04 -23.66 -7.91
N ASN A 113 -0.31 -24.33 -8.80
CA ASN A 113 -0.90 -25.02 -9.94
C ASN A 113 -1.41 -26.40 -9.50
N ASP A 114 -2.71 -26.54 -9.30
CA ASP A 114 -3.38 -27.80 -8.93
C ASP A 114 -3.78 -28.63 -10.16
N GLY A 115 -3.53 -28.10 -11.37
CA GLY A 115 -3.72 -28.81 -12.62
C GLY A 115 -2.65 -29.87 -12.91
N ASP A 116 -2.84 -30.59 -14.00
CA ASP A 116 -1.94 -31.63 -14.51
C ASP A 116 -1.03 -31.17 -15.67
N GLU A 117 -1.15 -29.91 -16.08
CA GLU A 117 -0.35 -29.28 -17.14
C GLU A 117 0.46 -28.09 -16.59
N THR A 118 1.60 -27.78 -17.21
CA THR A 118 2.35 -26.55 -16.92
C THR A 118 1.49 -25.33 -17.24
N VAL A 119 1.49 -24.33 -16.37
CA VAL A 119 0.76 -23.08 -16.57
C VAL A 119 1.69 -21.88 -16.51
N GLN A 120 1.32 -20.82 -17.21
CA GLN A 120 1.93 -19.50 -17.14
C GLN A 120 0.93 -18.53 -16.52
N VAL A 121 1.30 -17.92 -15.41
CA VAL A 121 0.45 -17.01 -14.63
C VAL A 121 0.99 -15.60 -14.69
N GLY A 122 0.16 -14.65 -15.12
CA GLY A 122 0.51 -13.23 -15.14
C GLY A 122 -0.76 -12.38 -15.11
N GLU A 123 -0.81 -11.18 -14.54
CA GLU A 123 0.28 -10.35 -14.07
C GLU A 123 0.92 -10.88 -12.78
N GLY A 124 2.21 -11.20 -12.85
CA GLY A 124 2.92 -11.97 -11.82
C GLY A 124 3.10 -11.24 -10.48
N ARG A 125 2.81 -9.94 -10.42
CA ARG A 125 2.79 -9.17 -9.15
C ARG A 125 1.41 -9.23 -8.51
N ASP A 126 0.39 -9.01 -9.31
CA ASP A 126 -1.01 -8.96 -8.89
C ASP A 126 -1.46 -10.32 -8.36
N VAL A 127 -1.06 -11.42 -9.02
CA VAL A 127 -1.42 -12.78 -8.58
C VAL A 127 -0.92 -13.12 -7.18
N VAL A 128 0.15 -12.46 -6.70
CA VAL A 128 0.67 -12.58 -5.33
C VAL A 128 0.49 -11.30 -4.51
N PHE A 129 -0.46 -10.44 -4.91
CA PHE A 129 -0.88 -9.21 -4.24
C PHE A 129 0.24 -8.21 -3.94
N SER A 130 1.33 -8.27 -4.70
CA SER A 130 2.39 -7.28 -4.59
C SER A 130 1.91 -5.95 -5.16
N TYR A 131 1.96 -4.88 -4.35
CA TYR A 131 1.57 -3.52 -4.71
C TYR A 131 0.06 -3.31 -4.92
N VAL A 132 -0.76 -4.14 -4.29
CA VAL A 132 -2.23 -4.03 -4.38
C VAL A 132 -2.74 -3.14 -3.25
N THR A 133 -3.54 -2.14 -3.62
CA THR A 133 -4.28 -1.30 -2.66
C THR A 133 -5.65 -1.90 -2.41
N SER A 134 -6.12 -1.86 -1.16
CA SER A 134 -7.48 -2.26 -0.79
C SER A 134 -8.53 -1.45 -1.55
N ASP A 135 -9.73 -1.99 -1.72
CA ASP A 135 -10.84 -1.32 -2.41
C ASP A 135 -11.20 0.03 -1.77
N SER A 136 -11.04 0.10 -0.44
CA SER A 136 -11.25 1.33 0.33
C SER A 136 -10.19 2.41 0.09
N GLY A 137 -9.04 2.05 -0.47
CA GLY A 137 -7.89 2.94 -0.63
C GLY A 137 -7.11 3.20 0.66
N GLN A 138 -7.44 2.52 1.76
CA GLN A 138 -6.89 2.81 3.09
C GLN A 138 -5.62 2.03 3.42
N LEU A 139 -5.48 0.84 2.84
CA LEU A 139 -4.31 -0.03 3.01
C LEU A 139 -3.70 -0.39 1.66
N THR A 140 -2.38 -0.60 1.65
CA THR A 140 -1.62 -1.10 0.51
C THR A 140 -0.71 -2.25 0.93
N LEU A 141 -0.71 -3.32 0.13
CA LEU A 141 0.17 -4.46 0.29
C LEU A 141 1.44 -4.24 -0.51
N LEU A 142 2.60 -4.33 0.13
CA LEU A 142 3.90 -4.16 -0.53
C LEU A 142 4.78 -5.40 -0.26
N PRO A 143 5.63 -5.83 -1.21
CA PRO A 143 6.59 -6.90 -0.94
C PRO A 143 7.37 -6.68 0.36
N ALA A 144 7.45 -7.70 1.20
CA ALA A 144 8.12 -7.61 2.49
C ALA A 144 9.62 -7.30 2.34
N GLY A 145 10.17 -6.55 3.31
CA GLY A 145 11.59 -6.19 3.35
C GLY A 145 12.01 -5.17 2.29
N GLY A 146 11.07 -4.53 1.61
CA GLY A 146 11.35 -3.38 0.76
C GLY A 146 11.61 -2.11 1.57
N ASP A 147 12.44 -1.21 1.03
CA ASP A 147 12.64 0.13 1.59
C ASP A 147 11.56 1.06 1.02
N TYR A 148 10.53 1.31 1.82
CA TYR A 148 9.40 2.14 1.46
C TYR A 148 9.36 3.40 2.31
N PRO A 149 8.91 4.54 1.75
CA PRO A 149 8.79 5.78 2.48
C PRO A 149 7.61 5.69 3.46
N ALA A 150 7.82 5.08 4.61
CA ALA A 150 6.83 4.91 5.66
C ALA A 150 7.26 5.60 6.95
N GLU A 151 6.29 6.10 7.72
CA GLU A 151 6.54 6.62 9.06
C GLU A 151 6.95 5.45 9.98
N PRO A 152 8.12 5.52 10.64
CA PRO A 152 8.55 4.46 11.55
C PRO A 152 7.54 4.31 12.69
N ASP A 153 7.33 3.07 13.12
CA ASP A 153 6.35 2.66 14.14
C ASP A 153 4.87 2.91 13.81
N CYS A 154 4.59 3.65 12.74
CA CYS A 154 3.25 3.98 12.25
C CYS A 154 2.91 3.21 10.97
N TRP A 155 3.90 2.86 10.14
CA TRP A 155 3.73 2.08 8.91
C TRP A 155 2.72 2.66 7.91
N ARG A 156 2.45 3.95 8.02
CA ARG A 156 1.76 4.72 6.98
C ARG A 156 2.77 5.21 5.97
N LEU A 157 2.48 4.99 4.70
CA LEU A 157 3.27 5.53 3.60
C LEU A 157 3.19 7.07 3.61
N THR A 158 4.31 7.75 3.45
CA THR A 158 4.35 9.22 3.37
C THR A 158 4.06 9.73 1.96
N GLU A 159 4.21 8.86 0.96
CA GLU A 159 3.92 9.16 -0.45
C GLU A 159 3.45 7.90 -1.21
N PRO A 160 2.74 8.07 -2.34
CA PRO A 160 2.31 6.94 -3.16
C PRO A 160 3.49 6.16 -3.74
N ILE A 161 3.39 4.83 -3.75
CA ILE A 161 4.42 3.98 -4.36
C ILE A 161 4.27 3.99 -5.88
N ALA A 162 5.23 4.61 -6.57
CA ALA A 162 5.33 4.56 -8.01
C ALA A 162 5.96 3.22 -8.45
N ILE A 163 5.30 2.53 -9.38
CA ILE A 163 5.81 1.27 -9.94
C ILE A 163 5.92 1.35 -11.45
N THR A 164 6.95 0.71 -12.00
CA THR A 164 7.01 0.46 -13.44
C THR A 164 5.93 -0.55 -13.82
N ARG A 165 5.26 -0.29 -14.95
CA ARG A 165 4.40 -1.29 -15.58
C ARG A 165 5.29 -2.29 -16.29
N GLU A 166 5.59 -3.37 -15.60
CA GLU A 166 6.34 -4.51 -16.13
C GLU A 166 5.42 -5.72 -16.15
N TYR A 167 5.20 -6.27 -17.34
CA TYR A 167 4.47 -7.52 -17.49
C TYR A 167 5.36 -8.66 -17.04
N ARG A 168 4.98 -9.32 -15.93
CA ARG A 168 5.70 -10.48 -15.38
C ARG A 168 4.81 -11.71 -15.53
N ILE A 169 5.43 -12.81 -15.95
CA ILE A 169 4.82 -14.13 -16.00
C ILE A 169 5.63 -15.05 -15.09
N VAL A 170 4.95 -15.91 -14.35
CA VAL A 170 5.53 -17.02 -13.60
C VAL A 170 5.08 -18.33 -14.25
N THR A 171 6.02 -19.21 -14.55
CA THR A 171 5.72 -20.57 -15.01
C THR A 171 5.64 -21.49 -13.79
N LEU A 172 4.57 -22.29 -13.71
CA LEU A 172 4.36 -23.26 -12.64
C LEU A 172 4.12 -24.64 -13.28
N GLU A 173 4.98 -25.60 -12.96
CA GLU A 173 4.74 -27.01 -13.27
C GLU A 173 3.55 -27.56 -12.46
N PRO A 174 2.98 -28.73 -12.83
CA PRO A 174 1.95 -29.39 -12.04
C PRO A 174 2.37 -29.58 -10.58
N GLY A 175 1.56 -29.07 -9.64
CA GLY A 175 1.83 -29.07 -8.21
C GLY A 175 2.86 -28.03 -7.73
N GLU A 176 3.45 -27.24 -8.62
CA GLU A 176 4.37 -26.16 -8.24
C GLU A 176 3.61 -24.97 -7.65
N SER A 177 4.27 -24.26 -6.73
CA SER A 177 3.74 -23.05 -6.13
C SER A 177 4.75 -21.92 -6.19
N THR A 178 4.25 -20.70 -6.36
CA THR A 178 4.98 -19.47 -6.06
C THR A 178 4.39 -18.82 -4.82
N SER A 179 5.20 -18.08 -4.06
CA SER A 179 4.74 -17.41 -2.85
C SER A 179 5.44 -16.09 -2.63
N GLN A 180 4.74 -15.15 -2.01
CA GLN A 180 5.27 -13.84 -1.67
C GLN A 180 4.83 -13.45 -0.26
N LEU A 181 5.76 -12.88 0.50
CA LEU A 181 5.42 -12.15 1.72
C LEU A 181 5.08 -10.71 1.35
N VAL A 182 3.94 -10.23 1.82
CA VAL A 182 3.50 -8.86 1.66
C VAL A 182 3.21 -8.22 3.01
N ASP A 183 3.74 -7.02 3.17
CA ASP A 183 3.61 -6.16 4.33
C ASP A 183 2.38 -5.25 4.16
N VAL A 184 1.62 -5.05 5.23
CA VAL A 184 0.39 -4.24 5.26
C VAL A 184 0.71 -2.81 5.69
N TYR A 185 0.66 -1.86 4.76
CA TYR A 185 0.88 -0.45 5.05
C TYR A 185 -0.41 0.36 5.05
N GLY A 186 -0.48 1.38 5.89
CA GLY A 186 -1.44 2.47 5.72
C GLY A 186 -1.15 3.25 4.44
N ALA A 187 -2.17 3.51 3.64
CA ALA A 187 -2.04 4.33 2.44
C ALA A 187 -1.71 5.80 2.81
N PRO A 188 -1.05 6.57 1.93
CA PRO A 188 -0.66 7.96 2.24
C PRO A 188 -1.81 8.89 2.60
N ASN A 189 -2.99 8.61 2.04
CA ASN A 189 -4.22 9.34 2.26
C ASN A 189 -5.20 8.58 3.17
N GLY A 190 -4.74 7.52 3.86
CA GLY A 190 -5.54 6.71 4.78
C GLY A 190 -5.73 7.36 6.15
N ASP A 191 -6.73 6.87 6.88
CA ASP A 191 -7.14 7.40 8.20
C ASP A 191 -6.25 6.90 9.35
N GLY A 192 -4.97 7.29 9.33
CA GLY A 192 -3.99 6.99 10.38
C GLY A 192 -2.95 5.95 9.97
N CYS A 193 -2.25 5.42 10.97
CA CYS A 193 -1.10 4.52 10.82
C CYS A 193 -1.48 3.22 10.09
N LEU A 194 -2.39 2.48 10.72
CA LEU A 194 -3.05 1.31 10.17
C LEU A 194 -4.53 1.48 10.51
N PRO A 195 -5.36 1.97 9.55
CA PRO A 195 -6.78 2.18 9.78
C PRO A 195 -7.46 0.89 10.25
N VAL A 196 -8.27 1.00 11.32
CA VAL A 196 -9.06 -0.12 11.85
C VAL A 196 -10.29 -0.39 11.00
N GLY A 197 -10.76 -1.63 11.00
CA GLY A 197 -11.92 -2.07 10.24
C GLY A 197 -11.59 -3.16 9.23
N GLU A 198 -12.61 -3.56 8.46
CA GLU A 198 -12.46 -4.56 7.41
C GLU A 198 -11.97 -3.92 6.11
N HIS A 199 -10.93 -4.50 5.52
CA HIS A 199 -10.35 -4.07 4.26
C HIS A 199 -10.29 -5.24 3.29
N ARG A 200 -10.89 -5.01 2.12
CA ARG A 200 -10.94 -5.95 1.00
C ARG A 200 -9.81 -5.67 0.02
N PHE A 201 -9.11 -6.71 -0.42
CA PHE A 201 -8.14 -6.66 -1.50
C PHE A 201 -8.58 -7.56 -2.64
N GLU A 202 -8.47 -7.09 -3.88
CA GLU A 202 -8.75 -7.87 -5.09
C GLU A 202 -7.63 -7.72 -6.10
N ALA A 203 -7.33 -8.80 -6.80
CA ALA A 203 -6.41 -8.81 -7.93
C ALA A 203 -7.03 -9.56 -9.11
N THR A 204 -6.69 -9.11 -10.32
CA THR A 204 -7.05 -9.81 -11.56
C THR A 204 -5.78 -10.37 -12.17
N TYR A 205 -5.81 -11.63 -12.60
CA TYR A 205 -4.69 -12.29 -13.23
C TYR A 205 -5.19 -13.19 -14.35
N ASN A 206 -4.26 -13.51 -15.24
CA ASN A 206 -4.42 -14.35 -16.39
C ASN A 206 -3.62 -15.65 -16.23
N VAL A 207 -4.14 -16.71 -16.82
CA VAL A 207 -3.56 -18.04 -16.83
C VAL A 207 -3.57 -18.54 -18.27
N MET A 208 -2.41 -19.00 -18.74
CA MET A 208 -2.25 -19.69 -20.02
C MET A 208 -1.80 -21.12 -19.74
N ARG A 209 -2.45 -22.11 -20.37
CA ARG A 209 -2.10 -23.53 -20.21
C ARG A 209 -1.12 -23.97 -21.31
N GLY A 210 -0.02 -24.60 -20.92
CA GLY A 210 0.99 -25.14 -21.83
C GLY A 210 1.53 -24.11 -22.84
N GLU A 211 1.58 -24.50 -24.11
CA GLU A 211 1.97 -23.66 -25.25
C GLU A 211 0.74 -23.02 -25.95
N SER A 212 -0.44 -23.02 -25.31
CA SER A 212 -1.64 -22.41 -25.88
C SER A 212 -1.52 -20.88 -25.95
N ASP A 213 -2.07 -20.31 -27.02
CA ASP A 213 -2.28 -18.86 -27.14
C ASP A 213 -3.58 -18.41 -26.43
N GLU A 214 -4.34 -19.34 -25.84
CA GLU A 214 -5.57 -19.04 -25.11
C GLU A 214 -5.25 -18.56 -23.68
N GLU A 215 -5.65 -17.33 -23.40
CA GLU A 215 -5.52 -16.69 -22.10
C GLU A 215 -6.89 -16.68 -21.39
N GLU A 216 -6.93 -17.23 -20.18
CA GLU A 216 -8.09 -17.18 -19.30
C GLU A 216 -7.83 -16.22 -18.15
N GLN A 217 -8.81 -15.37 -17.82
CA GLN A 217 -8.69 -14.39 -16.76
C GLN A 217 -9.53 -14.79 -15.55
N ALA A 218 -8.98 -14.61 -14.36
CA ALA A 218 -9.70 -14.68 -13.09
C ALA A 218 -9.49 -13.43 -12.25
N ARG A 219 -10.44 -13.22 -11.35
CA ARG A 219 -10.31 -12.29 -10.22
C ARG A 219 -10.44 -13.11 -8.95
N TRP A 220 -9.60 -12.79 -7.98
CA TRP A 220 -9.67 -13.36 -6.64
C TRP A 220 -9.31 -12.29 -5.62
N GLY A 221 -9.76 -12.46 -4.39
CA GLY A 221 -9.41 -11.58 -3.30
C GLY A 221 -9.70 -12.14 -1.93
N PHE A 222 -9.35 -11.34 -0.92
CA PHE A 222 -9.58 -11.64 0.49
C PHE A 222 -9.84 -10.37 1.30
N SER A 223 -10.48 -10.55 2.46
CA SER A 223 -10.73 -9.49 3.44
C SER A 223 -9.90 -9.72 4.70
N VAL A 224 -9.32 -8.66 5.21
CA VAL A 224 -8.67 -8.62 6.53
C VAL A 224 -9.39 -7.66 7.46
N LEU A 225 -9.31 -7.89 8.76
CA LEU A 225 -9.81 -7.01 9.81
C LEU A 225 -8.64 -6.52 10.65
N LEU A 226 -8.59 -5.21 10.93
CA LEU A 226 -7.67 -4.60 11.88
C LEU A 226 -8.43 -4.11 13.11
N GLU A 227 -8.08 -4.61 14.31
CA GLU A 227 -8.73 -4.26 15.60
C GLU A 227 -7.79 -4.21 16.82
#